data_AF-A0A941GC24-F1
#
_entry.id   AF-A0A941GC24-F1
#
_cell.length_a   1.000
_cell.length_b   1.000
_cell.length_c   1.000
_cell.angle_alpha   90.00
_cell.angle_beta   90.00
_cell.angle_gamma   90.00
#
_symmetry.space_group_name_H-M   'P 1'
#
loop_
_entity.id
_entity.type
_entity.pdbx_description
1 polymer ?
#
loop_
_entity_poly.entity_id
_entity_poly.type
_entity_poly.pdbx_seq_one_letter_code
_entity_poly.pdbx_strand_id
1 'polypeptide(L)'
;MNTRFTTSDLIRRPAHTQLDDMPIHIGDIVYLQPANGPAIRAAVIFNAPIDGMTTYTTEVLPAGAAQKTPAQRIRFRHEHVHRIESVRRAA
;
A
#
# COMPACT_ATOMS: atom_id res chain seq x y z
N MET A 1 -21.06 -4.82 2.42
CA MET A 1 -20.64 -4.37 1.07
C MET A 1 -19.19 -4.75 0.87
N ASN A 2 -18.86 -5.56 -0.14
CA ASN A 2 -17.47 -5.91 -0.48
C ASN A 2 -16.88 -4.78 -1.32
N THR A 3 -16.42 -3.70 -0.65
CA THR A 3 -15.83 -2.55 -1.32
C THR A 3 -14.51 -2.98 -1.94
N ARG A 4 -14.50 -3.18 -3.26
CA ARG A 4 -13.27 -3.48 -4.02
C ARG A 4 -12.48 -2.19 -4.09
N PHE A 5 -11.45 -2.09 -3.25
CA PHE A 5 -10.53 -0.97 -3.26
C PHE A 5 -9.55 -1.14 -4.43
N THR A 6 -9.57 -0.20 -5.37
CA THR A 6 -8.75 -0.23 -6.59
C THR A 6 -7.69 0.86 -6.56
N THR A 7 -6.76 0.83 -7.54
CA THR A 7 -5.74 1.87 -7.69
C THR A 7 -6.34 3.26 -7.90
N SER A 8 -7.52 3.35 -8.53
CA SER A 8 -8.21 4.62 -8.80
C SER A 8 -8.74 5.29 -7.54
N ASP A 9 -8.86 4.54 -6.45
CA ASP A 9 -9.33 5.06 -5.16
C ASP A 9 -8.19 5.66 -4.32
N LEU A 10 -6.95 5.62 -4.81
CA LEU A 10 -5.75 6.10 -4.12
C LEU A 10 -5.24 7.42 -4.71
N ILE A 11 -4.82 8.31 -3.82
CA ILE A 11 -4.13 9.55 -4.17
C ILE A 11 -2.68 9.23 -4.53
N ARG A 12 -2.26 9.71 -5.70
CA ARG A 12 -0.86 9.71 -6.13
C ARG A 12 -0.05 10.69 -5.28
N ARG A 13 1.09 10.24 -4.79
CA ARG A 13 2.11 11.07 -4.15
C ARG A 13 2.66 12.09 -5.17
N PRO A 14 3.08 13.29 -4.73
CA PRO A 14 3.87 14.19 -5.58
C PRO A 14 5.08 13.48 -6.22
N ALA A 15 5.42 13.87 -7.45
CA ALA A 15 6.61 13.36 -8.14
C ALA A 15 7.90 13.96 -7.52
N HIS A 16 9.05 13.33 -7.79
CA HIS A 16 10.38 13.74 -7.35
C HIS A 16 10.58 13.68 -5.83
N THR A 17 9.99 12.67 -5.20
CA THR A 17 10.20 12.40 -3.78
C THR A 17 11.30 11.37 -3.59
N GLN A 18 11.98 11.38 -2.44
CA GLN A 18 12.98 10.35 -2.09
C GLN A 18 12.43 8.91 -2.16
N LEU A 19 11.10 8.75 -2.09
CA LEU A 19 10.46 7.45 -2.21
C LEU A 19 10.55 6.89 -3.63
N ASP A 20 10.62 7.73 -4.67
CA ASP A 20 10.59 7.32 -6.09
C ASP A 20 11.67 6.27 -6.41
N ASP A 21 12.83 6.38 -5.76
CA ASP A 21 13.96 5.47 -5.91
C ASP A 21 13.98 4.34 -4.86
N MET A 22 13.08 4.36 -3.88
CA MET A 22 13.00 3.32 -2.85
C MET A 22 12.24 2.09 -3.37
N PRO A 23 12.85 0.90 -3.38
CA PRO A 23 12.15 -0.32 -3.74
C PRO A 23 11.11 -0.68 -2.68
N ILE A 24 10.03 -1.34 -3.12
CA ILE A 24 8.99 -1.91 -2.26
C ILE A 24 9.11 -3.43 -2.31
N HIS A 25 9.24 -4.06 -1.14
CA HIS A 25 9.36 -5.50 -0.99
C HIS A 25 8.14 -6.12 -0.33
N ILE A 26 7.95 -7.43 -0.53
CA ILE A 26 6.99 -8.21 0.25
C ILE A 26 7.39 -8.16 1.73
N GLY A 27 6.43 -7.91 2.61
CA GLY A 27 6.62 -7.71 4.04
C GLY A 27 6.75 -6.25 4.45
N ASP A 28 7.12 -5.34 3.54
CA ASP A 28 7.19 -3.91 3.86
C ASP A 28 5.80 -3.37 4.25
N ILE A 29 5.79 -2.40 5.15
CA ILE A 29 4.55 -1.71 5.54
C ILE A 29 4.48 -0.40 4.77
N VAL A 30 3.39 -0.23 4.04
CA VAL A 30 3.15 0.96 3.22
C VAL A 30 1.99 1.77 3.79
N TYR A 31 2.09 3.07 3.60
CA TYR A 31 1.04 4.03 3.93
C TYR A 31 0.42 4.50 2.63
N LEU A 32 -0.87 4.22 2.46
CA LEU A 32 -1.65 4.57 1.28
C LEU A 32 -2.67 5.65 1.69
N GLN A 33 -2.94 6.59 0.79
CA GLN A 33 -3.94 7.63 1.02
C GLN A 33 -5.13 7.43 0.08
N PRO A 34 -6.30 7.00 0.59
CA PRO A 34 -7.55 7.04 -0.16
C PRO A 34 -7.91 8.46 -0.61
N ALA A 35 -8.59 8.58 -1.74
CA ALA A 35 -9.23 9.85 -2.13
C ALA A 35 -10.28 10.28 -1.10
N ASN A 36 -10.97 9.30 -0.50
CA ASN A 36 -11.98 9.49 0.52
C ASN A 36 -11.62 8.68 1.77
N GLY A 37 -11.30 9.38 2.86
CA GLY A 37 -11.09 8.76 4.17
C GLY A 37 -9.67 8.82 4.71
N PRO A 38 -9.40 8.13 5.83
CA PRO A 38 -8.12 8.18 6.52
C PRO A 38 -7.03 7.41 5.77
N ALA A 39 -5.77 7.76 6.05
CA ALA A 39 -4.62 7.00 5.58
C ALA A 39 -4.70 5.54 6.05
N ILE A 40 -4.31 4.62 5.16
CA ILE A 40 -4.33 3.19 5.39
C ILE A 40 -2.91 2.69 5.59
N ARG A 41 -2.70 1.94 6.67
CA ARG A 41 -1.46 1.20 6.94
C ARG A 41 -1.67 -0.27 6.55
N ALA A 42 -0.84 -0.77 5.64
CA ALA A 42 -1.02 -2.11 5.10
C ALA A 42 0.32 -2.80 4.82
N ALA A 43 0.37 -4.13 4.97
CA ALA A 43 1.56 -4.92 4.69
C ALA A 43 1.53 -5.43 3.24
N VAL A 44 2.65 -5.32 2.53
CA VAL A 44 2.77 -5.83 1.16
C VAL A 44 2.85 -7.35 1.19
N ILE A 45 1.91 -8.02 0.54
CA ILE A 45 1.84 -9.50 0.52
C ILE A 45 2.22 -10.08 -0.85
N PHE A 46 2.16 -9.26 -1.90
CA PHE A 46 2.41 -9.72 -3.27
C PHE A 46 2.79 -8.56 -4.18
N ASN A 47 3.60 -8.84 -5.19
CA ASN A 47 3.83 -7.93 -6.31
C ASN A 47 3.79 -8.72 -7.63
N ALA A 48 3.33 -8.06 -8.69
CA ALA A 48 3.37 -8.61 -10.04
C ALA A 48 3.52 -7.50 -11.08
N PRO A 49 4.23 -7.74 -12.18
CA PRO A 49 4.20 -6.85 -13.33
C PRO A 49 2.82 -6.95 -14.02
N ILE A 50 2.14 -5.82 -14.18
CA ILE A 50 0.86 -5.69 -14.91
C ILE A 50 0.98 -4.46 -15.81
N ASP A 51 0.77 -4.63 -17.12
CA ASP A 51 0.86 -3.56 -18.12
C ASP A 51 2.17 -2.77 -18.08
N GLY A 52 3.30 -3.48 -17.91
CA GLY A 52 4.62 -2.86 -17.82
C GLY A 52 4.90 -2.12 -16.52
N MET A 53 3.98 -2.16 -15.54
CA MET A 53 4.13 -1.51 -14.23
C MET A 53 4.00 -2.51 -13.10
N THR A 54 4.85 -2.40 -12.08
CA THR A 54 4.74 -3.23 -10.89
C THR A 54 3.50 -2.83 -10.09
N THR A 55 2.56 -3.76 -9.99
CA THR A 55 1.37 -3.63 -9.14
C THR A 55 1.60 -4.44 -7.87
N TYR A 56 1.39 -3.80 -6.73
CA TYR A 56 1.55 -4.38 -5.41
C TYR A 56 0.18 -4.67 -4.82
N THR A 57 0.08 -5.74 -4.05
CA THR A 57 -1.10 -6.06 -3.25
C THR A 57 -0.73 -6.04 -1.79
N THR A 58 -1.53 -5.35 -1.00
CA THR A 58 -1.40 -5.33 0.45
C THR A 58 -2.56 -6.04 1.12
N GLU A 59 -2.35 -6.38 2.39
CA GLU A 59 -3.37 -6.72 3.36
C GLU A 59 -3.42 -5.62 4.42
N VAL A 60 -4.60 -5.04 4.64
CA VAL A 60 -4.80 -3.97 5.63
C VAL A 60 -4.54 -4.52 7.03
N LEU A 61 -3.69 -3.84 7.78
CA LEU A 61 -3.41 -4.19 9.16
C LEU A 61 -4.47 -3.55 10.07
N PRO A 62 -5.10 -4.31 10.98
CA PRO A 62 -6.08 -3.75 11.92
C PRO A 62 -5.40 -2.72 12.84
N ALA A 63 -6.00 -1.53 12.95
CA ALA A 63 -5.59 -0.53 13.92
C ALA A 63 -6.15 -0.90 15.31
N GLY A 64 -5.38 -1.67 16.08
CA GLY A 64 -5.72 -2.02 17.46
C GLY A 64 -6.59 -3.28 17.64
N ALA A 65 -6.80 -3.63 18.91
CA ALA A 65 -7.32 -4.93 19.36
C ALA A 65 -8.84 -5.12 19.19
N ALA A 66 -9.46 -4.69 18.09
CA ALA A 66 -10.86 -5.02 17.83
C ALA A 66 -11.29 -4.62 16.43
N GLN A 67 -10.96 -5.40 15.41
CA GLN A 67 -11.79 -5.46 14.22
C GLN A 67 -11.45 -6.69 13.37
N LYS A 68 -12.31 -7.71 13.46
CA LYS A 68 -12.41 -8.82 12.50
C LYS A 68 -13.01 -8.31 11.18
N THR A 69 -12.50 -7.19 10.66
CA THR A 69 -12.84 -6.76 9.31
C THR A 69 -12.18 -7.75 8.37
N PRO A 70 -12.88 -8.32 7.38
CA PRO A 70 -12.25 -9.22 6.42
C PRO A 70 -11.02 -8.51 5.83
N ALA A 71 -9.89 -9.21 5.85
CA ALA A 71 -8.60 -8.76 5.34
C ALA A 71 -8.77 -8.02 4.01
N GLN A 72 -8.84 -6.70 4.07
CA GLN A 72 -9.11 -5.91 2.88
C GLN A 72 -7.82 -5.91 2.07
N ARG A 73 -7.90 -6.42 0.84
CA ARG A 73 -6.77 -6.41 -0.08
C ARG A 73 -6.83 -5.17 -0.95
N ILE A 74 -5.74 -4.42 -0.98
CA ILE A 74 -5.65 -3.18 -1.76
C ILE A 74 -4.56 -3.36 -2.81
N ARG A 75 -4.92 -3.10 -4.07
CA ARG A 75 -3.96 -3.01 -5.17
C ARG A 75 -3.49 -1.58 -5.31
N PHE A 76 -2.18 -1.40 -5.41
CA PHE A 76 -1.56 -0.08 -5.54
C PHE A 76 -0.32 -0.16 -6.45
N ARG A 77 0.21 1.02 -6.77
CA ARG A 77 1.44 1.22 -7.54
C ARG A 77 2.39 2.05 -6.71
N HIS A 78 3.65 2.07 -7.07
CA HIS A 78 4.68 2.79 -6.32
C HIS A 78 4.32 4.28 -6.05
N GLU A 79 3.78 4.95 -7.07
CA GLU A 79 3.28 6.34 -7.00
C GLU A 79 2.15 6.59 -5.98
N HIS A 80 1.47 5.55 -5.50
CA HIS A 80 0.38 5.68 -4.52
C HIS A 80 0.86 5.58 -3.06
N VAL A 81 2.14 5.27 -2.85
CA VAL A 81 2.72 5.13 -1.50
C VAL A 81 3.08 6.50 -0.96
N HIS A 82 2.82 6.79 0.31
CA HIS A 82 3.21 8.07 0.93
C HIS A 82 4.33 7.89 1.97
N ARG A 83 4.53 6.66 2.44
CA ARG A 83 5.61 6.25 3.34
C ARG A 83 5.82 4.73 3.26
N ILE A 84 7.07 4.30 3.43
CA ILE A 84 7.46 2.88 3.52
C ILE A 84 8.19 2.66 4.84
N GLU A 85 7.78 1.66 5.61
CA GLU A 85 8.54 1.08 6.71
C GLU A 85 9.10 -0.25 6.23
N SER A 86 10.37 -0.24 5.83
CA SER A 86 10.97 -1.44 5.25
C SER A 86 11.37 -2.43 6.33
N VAL A 87 11.02 -3.70 6.12
CA VAL A 87 11.46 -4.80 7.00
C VAL A 87 12.95 -5.07 6.89
N ARG A 88 13.62 -4.56 5.84
CA ARG A 88 15.06 -4.75 5.59
C ARG A 88 15.95 -3.68 6.22
N ARG A 89 15.38 -2.59 6.75
CA ARG A 89 16.15 -1.47 7.33
C ARG A 89 16.47 -1.64 8.83
N ALA A 90 16.11 -2.77 9.43
CA ALA A 90 16.56 -3.17 10.75
C ALA A 90 17.81 -4.06 10.63
N ALA A 91 18.94 -3.44 10.25
CA ALA A 91 20.28 -4.02 10.36
C ALA A 91 21.27 -2.90 10.68
#